data_AF-A0AB33U8D6-F1
#
_entry.id   AF-A0AB33U8D6-F1
#
_cell.length_a   1.000
_cell.length_b   1.000
_cell.length_c   1.000
_cell.angle_alpha   90.00
_cell.angle_beta   90.00
_cell.angle_gamma   90.00
#
_symmetry.space_group_name_H-M   'P 1'
#
loop_
_entity.id
_entity.type
_entity.pdbx_description
1 polymer ?
#
loop_
_entity_poly.entity_id
_entity_poly.type
_entity_poly.pdbx_seq_one_letter_code
_entity_poly.pdbx_strand_id
1 'polypeptide(L)'
;MKIYYDDSSKEAWKFYKSQYTSLDWGFWGEFDFDNVKTRYEKDGKYNNTRYLLWIKDNSKLISELGALFSFGGEKLFNFKIQYYNLKKIVDVSSNNDKKCILSLLEECMELHSSEQNLAILPTTGGLNNVKGSLYFDENGNIRYSSQKISGKQLDRLDTFLAIVKDYFDEKSDTILSYTKGKPNEQYLINFLEKFDNVYDFAEKMYRLNDKVFIDKMVQNGRKPIMDADDVERYCRLAKEFWKFKQSLN
;
A
#
# COMPACT_ATOMS: atom_id res chain seq x y z
N MET A 1 -2.43 -17.94 11.81
CA MET A 1 -2.54 -16.66 11.08
C MET A 1 -3.68 -15.86 11.67
N LYS A 2 -3.40 -14.67 12.19
CA LYS A 2 -4.43 -13.80 12.75
C LYS A 2 -5.09 -12.97 11.65
N ILE A 3 -6.40 -12.69 11.80
CA ILE A 3 -7.20 -11.94 10.84
C ILE A 3 -7.61 -10.59 11.43
N TYR A 4 -7.55 -9.55 10.61
CA TYR A 4 -7.87 -8.16 10.93
C TYR A 4 -8.85 -7.60 9.89
N TYR A 5 -10.13 -7.55 10.27
CA TYR A 5 -11.17 -7.02 9.38
C TYR A 5 -11.00 -5.52 9.12
N ASP A 6 -10.73 -4.77 10.19
CA ASP A 6 -10.38 -3.35 10.15
C ASP A 6 -8.87 -3.20 10.38
N ASP A 7 -8.20 -2.70 9.36
CA ASP A 7 -6.75 -2.45 9.31
C ASP A 7 -6.33 -1.24 10.15
N SER A 8 -7.27 -0.47 10.68
CA SER A 8 -7.03 0.70 11.55
C SER A 8 -7.67 0.54 12.94
N SER A 9 -8.00 -0.70 13.34
CA SER A 9 -8.47 -1.02 14.69
C SER A 9 -7.36 -0.88 15.74
N LYS A 10 -7.72 -0.77 17.03
CA LYS A 10 -6.73 -0.78 18.13
C LYS A 10 -5.92 -2.08 18.14
N GLU A 11 -6.55 -3.20 17.78
CA GLU A 11 -5.90 -4.50 17.64
C GLU A 11 -4.87 -4.50 16.51
N ALA A 12 -5.17 -3.88 15.36
CA ALA A 12 -4.22 -3.72 14.26
C ALA A 12 -3.04 -2.84 14.68
N TRP A 13 -3.28 -1.75 15.41
CA TRP A 13 -2.20 -0.89 15.93
C TRP A 13 -1.28 -1.59 16.94
N LYS A 14 -1.79 -2.52 17.76
CA LYS A 14 -0.94 -3.38 18.59
C LYS A 14 -0.02 -4.27 17.75
N PHE A 15 -0.50 -4.75 16.61
CA PHE A 15 0.33 -5.50 15.66
C PHE A 15 1.36 -4.58 15.01
N TYR A 16 0.97 -3.43 14.45
CA TYR A 16 1.93 -2.50 13.84
C TYR A 16 3.03 -2.06 14.82
N LYS A 17 2.68 -1.82 16.09
CA LYS A 17 3.68 -1.48 17.12
C LYS A 17 4.78 -2.54 17.27
N SER A 18 4.48 -3.83 17.08
CA SER A 18 5.50 -4.89 17.13
C SER A 18 6.32 -5.00 15.85
N GLN A 19 5.84 -4.40 14.74
CA GLN A 19 6.46 -4.49 13.41
C GLN A 19 7.30 -3.26 13.06
N TYR A 20 6.97 -2.09 13.61
CA TYR A 20 7.59 -0.81 13.29
C TYR A 20 8.22 -0.23 14.55
N THR A 21 9.48 -0.61 14.80
CA THR A 21 10.19 -0.20 16.02
C THR A 21 11.27 0.84 15.71
N SER A 22 11.62 1.65 16.72
CA SER A 22 12.71 2.61 16.60
C SER A 22 14.09 1.95 16.44
N LEU A 23 14.21 0.64 16.72
CA LEU A 23 15.43 -0.13 16.49
C LEU A 23 15.61 -0.40 15.00
N ASP A 24 14.52 -0.69 14.28
CA ASP A 24 14.54 -0.95 12.84
C ASP A 24 14.78 0.34 12.06
N TRP A 25 14.07 1.40 12.45
CA TRP A 25 14.24 2.72 11.87
C TRP A 25 13.90 3.79 12.89
N GLY A 26 14.89 4.60 13.29
CA GLY A 26 14.75 5.62 14.32
C GLY A 26 13.60 6.62 14.08
N PHE A 27 13.18 6.77 12.82
CA PHE A 27 11.98 7.51 12.40
C PHE A 27 10.72 7.08 13.16
N TRP A 28 10.52 5.79 13.42
CA TRP A 28 9.34 5.29 14.14
C TRP A 28 9.29 5.76 15.60
N GLY A 29 10.43 6.17 16.17
CA GLY A 29 10.48 6.78 17.50
C GLY A 29 9.77 8.12 17.61
N GLU A 30 9.49 8.78 16.48
CA GLU A 30 8.83 10.09 16.40
C GLU A 30 7.29 9.99 16.36
N PHE A 31 6.73 8.77 16.34
CA PHE A 31 5.29 8.51 16.24
C PHE A 31 4.72 7.88 17.51
N ASP A 32 3.47 8.22 17.84
CA ASP A 32 2.83 7.81 19.09
C ASP A 32 1.97 6.54 18.91
N PHE A 33 2.63 5.38 18.88
CA PHE A 33 1.96 4.08 18.79
C PHE A 33 1.10 3.74 20.02
N ASP A 34 1.36 4.38 21.16
CA ASP A 34 0.62 4.14 22.41
C ASP A 34 -0.69 4.92 22.47
N ASN A 35 -0.81 5.99 21.68
CA ASN A 35 -1.95 6.88 21.68
C ASN A 35 -2.47 7.18 20.26
N VAL A 36 -2.82 6.12 19.54
CA VAL A 36 -3.50 6.24 18.24
C VAL A 36 -4.88 6.88 18.42
N LYS A 37 -5.22 7.81 17.52
CA LYS A 37 -6.44 8.64 17.63
C LYS A 37 -7.13 8.72 16.27
N THR A 38 -8.45 8.81 16.28
CA THR A 38 -9.22 9.30 15.14
C THR A 38 -8.88 10.76 14.85
N ARG A 39 -9.32 11.30 13.70
CA ARG A 39 -9.11 12.72 13.39
C ARG A 39 -9.90 13.61 14.33
N TYR A 40 -11.15 13.22 14.62
CA TYR A 40 -11.98 13.92 15.58
C TYR A 40 -11.32 14.02 16.97
N GLU A 41 -10.74 12.93 17.47
CA GLU A 41 -10.01 12.93 18.75
C GLU A 41 -8.71 13.77 18.71
N LYS A 42 -8.07 13.93 17.55
CA LYS A 42 -6.82 14.70 17.40
C LYS A 42 -7.06 16.21 17.34
N ASP A 43 -8.03 16.66 16.54
CA ASP A 43 -8.24 18.10 16.27
C ASP A 43 -9.70 18.53 16.13
N GLY A 44 -10.65 17.66 16.49
CA GLY A 44 -12.09 17.95 16.44
C GLY A 44 -12.67 18.01 15.01
N LYS A 45 -11.88 17.75 13.96
CA LYS A 45 -12.35 17.79 12.57
C LYS A 45 -12.75 16.41 12.06
N TYR A 46 -13.80 16.37 11.25
CA TYR A 46 -14.35 15.18 10.57
C TYR A 46 -14.77 14.05 11.52
N ASN A 47 -16.03 13.62 11.45
CA ASN A 47 -16.49 12.46 12.20
C ASN A 47 -16.01 11.16 11.52
N ASN A 48 -14.77 10.75 11.78
CA ASN A 48 -14.17 9.53 11.24
C ASN A 48 -13.94 8.48 12.33
N THR A 49 -13.99 7.21 11.93
CA THR A 49 -13.86 6.07 12.85
C THR A 49 -12.49 5.39 12.81
N ARG A 50 -11.65 5.73 11.82
CA ARG A 50 -10.33 5.11 11.64
C ARG A 50 -9.32 5.73 12.60
N TYR A 51 -8.68 4.90 13.44
CA TYR A 51 -7.54 5.33 14.24
C TYR A 51 -6.31 5.51 13.35
N LEU A 52 -5.59 6.59 13.59
CA LEU A 52 -4.36 6.94 12.88
C LEU A 52 -3.20 7.00 13.86
N LEU A 53 -2.02 6.67 13.36
CA LEU A 53 -0.76 6.88 14.04
C LEU A 53 -0.28 8.30 13.75
N TRP A 54 -0.30 9.14 14.77
CA TRP A 54 0.11 10.53 14.67
C TRP A 54 1.59 10.70 15.02
N ILE A 55 2.22 11.67 14.38
CA ILE A 55 3.48 12.22 14.87
C ILE A 55 3.29 12.73 16.32
N LYS A 56 4.31 12.52 17.18
CA LYS A 56 4.30 13.02 18.56
C LYS A 56 4.31 14.54 18.57
N ASP A 57 3.60 15.15 19.52
CA ASP A 57 3.48 16.62 19.62
C ASP A 57 4.81 17.32 19.92
N ASN A 58 5.79 16.61 20.48
CA ASN A 58 7.15 17.08 20.73
C ASN A 58 8.19 16.54 19.74
N SER A 59 7.75 15.94 18.63
CA SER A 59 8.66 15.39 17.63
C SER A 59 9.49 16.49 16.97
N LYS A 60 10.77 16.20 16.75
CA LYS A 60 11.67 17.07 15.99
C LYS A 60 11.31 17.15 14.50
N LEU A 61 10.51 16.22 13.98
CA LEU A 61 10.12 16.16 12.57
C LEU A 61 8.88 17.02 12.26
N ILE A 62 8.28 17.69 13.24
CA ILE A 62 7.09 18.54 13.02
C ILE A 62 7.37 19.66 12.01
N SER A 63 8.55 20.28 12.05
CA SER A 63 8.91 21.34 11.10
C SER A 63 8.98 20.84 9.65
N GLU A 64 9.26 19.56 9.45
CA GLU A 64 9.43 18.95 8.13
C GLU A 64 8.14 18.29 7.64
N LEU A 65 7.41 17.60 8.52
CA LEU A 65 6.26 16.77 8.16
C LEU A 65 4.91 17.41 8.51
N GLY A 66 4.93 18.45 9.36
CA GLY A 66 3.75 19.08 9.92
C GLY A 66 3.19 18.34 11.13
N ALA A 67 2.56 19.09 12.05
CA ALA A 67 2.01 18.57 13.32
C ALA A 67 0.83 17.58 13.15
N LEU A 68 0.34 17.42 11.92
CA LEU A 68 -0.76 16.53 11.56
C LEU A 68 -0.30 15.42 10.61
N PHE A 69 1.01 15.17 10.51
CA PHE A 69 1.50 14.00 9.78
C PHE A 69 1.01 12.72 10.45
N SER A 70 0.44 11.82 9.66
CA SER A 70 -0.09 10.56 10.18
C SER A 70 0.00 9.42 9.19
N PHE A 71 -0.05 8.21 9.75
CA PHE A 71 -0.17 6.95 9.02
C PHE A 71 -1.53 6.32 9.32
N GLY A 72 -2.08 5.65 8.30
CA GLY A 72 -3.23 4.76 8.43
C GLY A 72 -2.80 3.33 8.21
N GLY A 73 -3.61 2.39 8.70
CA GLY A 73 -3.48 0.99 8.30
C GLY A 73 -3.84 0.81 6.82
N GLU A 74 -3.16 -0.14 6.19
CA GLU A 74 -3.24 -0.43 4.76
C GLU A 74 -3.29 -1.94 4.51
N LYS A 75 -4.13 -2.35 3.55
CA LYS A 75 -4.14 -3.71 3.00
C LYS A 75 -3.43 -3.73 1.66
N LEU A 76 -2.23 -4.30 1.67
CA LEU A 76 -1.30 -4.24 0.54
C LEU A 76 -1.90 -4.77 -0.76
N PHE A 77 -2.47 -5.97 -0.72
CA PHE A 77 -3.19 -6.57 -1.84
C PHE A 77 -4.70 -6.56 -1.57
N ASN A 78 -5.45 -5.80 -2.37
CA ASN A 78 -6.87 -5.54 -2.11
C ASN A 78 -7.83 -6.55 -2.74
N PHE A 79 -7.51 -7.86 -2.66
CA PHE A 79 -8.26 -8.92 -3.34
C PHE A 79 -9.74 -8.99 -2.94
N LYS A 80 -10.12 -8.71 -1.68
CA LYS A 80 -11.53 -8.73 -1.28
C LYS A 80 -12.37 -7.69 -2.02
N ILE A 81 -11.83 -6.49 -2.24
CA ILE A 81 -12.53 -5.42 -2.97
C ILE A 81 -12.48 -5.69 -4.47
N GLN A 82 -11.38 -6.24 -4.97
CA GLN A 82 -11.13 -6.42 -6.40
C GLN A 82 -11.56 -7.80 -6.93
N TYR A 83 -12.06 -8.69 -6.07
CA TYR A 83 -12.39 -10.07 -6.40
C TYR A 83 -13.26 -10.16 -7.65
N TYR A 84 -14.36 -9.41 -7.69
CA TYR A 84 -15.29 -9.46 -8.82
C TYR A 84 -14.70 -8.88 -10.12
N ASN A 85 -13.83 -7.87 -10.03
CA ASN A 85 -13.15 -7.32 -11.20
C ASN A 85 -12.21 -8.34 -11.81
N LEU A 86 -11.38 -8.99 -10.98
CA LEU A 86 -10.43 -10.02 -11.41
C LEU A 86 -11.15 -11.29 -11.88
N LYS A 87 -12.18 -11.73 -11.15
CA LYS A 87 -13.02 -12.87 -11.51
C LYS A 87 -13.67 -12.69 -12.87
N LYS A 88 -14.15 -11.48 -13.19
CA LYS A 88 -14.75 -11.18 -14.51
C LYS A 88 -13.76 -11.41 -15.64
N ILE A 89 -12.49 -11.05 -15.47
CA ILE A 89 -11.42 -11.26 -16.47
C ILE A 89 -11.22 -12.76 -16.69
N VAL A 90 -11.09 -13.53 -15.61
CA VAL A 90 -10.95 -14.99 -15.67
C VAL A 90 -12.19 -15.64 -16.28
N ASP A 91 -13.38 -15.12 -15.98
CA ASP A 91 -14.65 -15.70 -16.40
C ASP A 91 -14.89 -15.68 -17.90
N VAL A 92 -14.46 -14.63 -18.57
CA VAL A 92 -14.60 -14.47 -20.03
C VAL A 92 -13.43 -15.07 -20.81
N SER A 93 -12.40 -15.57 -20.12
CA SER A 93 -11.25 -16.19 -20.78
C SER A 93 -11.57 -17.57 -21.35
N SER A 94 -10.90 -17.94 -22.45
CA SER A 94 -10.88 -19.29 -23.01
C SER A 94 -9.78 -20.18 -22.40
N ASN A 95 -9.17 -19.77 -21.28
CA ASN A 95 -8.09 -20.50 -20.65
C ASN A 95 -8.61 -21.81 -20.01
N ASN A 96 -7.96 -22.95 -20.32
CA ASN A 96 -8.32 -24.28 -19.81
C ASN A 96 -8.14 -24.42 -18.29
N ASP A 97 -7.26 -23.64 -17.69
CA ASP A 97 -6.93 -23.63 -16.25
C ASP A 97 -7.79 -22.66 -15.44
N LYS A 98 -8.85 -22.10 -16.04
CA LYS A 98 -9.79 -21.16 -15.41
C LYS A 98 -10.20 -21.57 -13.99
N LYS A 99 -10.51 -22.86 -13.76
CA LYS A 99 -10.87 -23.38 -12.43
C LYS A 99 -9.74 -23.24 -11.41
N CYS A 100 -8.51 -23.53 -11.81
CA CYS A 100 -7.33 -23.37 -10.96
C CYS A 100 -7.07 -21.89 -10.64
N ILE A 101 -7.20 -21.00 -11.63
CA ILE A 101 -7.01 -19.57 -11.45
C ILE A 101 -8.07 -18.98 -10.52
N LEU A 102 -9.34 -19.40 -10.64
CA LEU A 102 -10.41 -19.00 -9.73
C LEU A 102 -10.15 -19.46 -8.30
N SER A 103 -9.72 -20.71 -8.10
CA SER A 103 -9.34 -21.22 -6.78
C SER A 103 -8.17 -20.43 -6.19
N LEU A 104 -7.17 -20.07 -7.00
CA LEU A 104 -6.04 -19.25 -6.57
C LEU A 104 -6.48 -17.84 -6.15
N LEU A 105 -7.44 -17.25 -6.88
CA LEU A 105 -8.02 -15.94 -6.57
C LEU A 105 -8.85 -15.98 -5.27
N GLU A 106 -9.59 -17.06 -5.02
CA GLU A 106 -10.33 -17.30 -3.77
C GLU A 106 -9.37 -17.36 -2.57
N GLU A 107 -8.28 -18.13 -2.68
CA GLU A 107 -7.24 -18.17 -1.64
C GLU A 107 -6.64 -16.77 -1.37
N CYS A 108 -6.41 -15.97 -2.41
CA CYS A 108 -5.91 -14.60 -2.25
C CYS A 108 -6.94 -13.67 -1.57
N MET A 109 -8.24 -13.90 -1.82
CA MET A 109 -9.32 -13.19 -1.15
C MET A 109 -9.37 -13.52 0.35
N GLU A 110 -9.12 -14.78 0.74
CA GLU A 110 -9.06 -15.19 2.15
C GLU A 110 -7.89 -14.55 2.89
N LEU A 111 -6.74 -14.39 2.23
CA LEU A 111 -5.55 -13.75 2.78
C LEU A 111 -5.65 -12.22 2.86
N HIS A 112 -6.68 -11.60 2.28
CA HIS A 112 -6.86 -10.15 2.26
C HIS A 112 -6.81 -9.50 3.65
N SER A 113 -7.38 -10.15 4.66
CA SER A 113 -7.42 -9.65 6.04
C SER A 113 -6.35 -10.29 6.94
N SER A 114 -5.40 -11.02 6.37
CA SER A 114 -4.31 -11.63 7.15
C SER A 114 -3.30 -10.58 7.63
N GLU A 115 -2.62 -10.87 8.74
CA GLU A 115 -1.53 -10.04 9.26
C GLU A 115 -0.39 -9.83 8.23
N GLN A 116 -0.15 -10.81 7.35
CA GLN A 116 0.84 -10.72 6.27
C GLN A 116 0.48 -9.67 5.22
N ASN A 117 -0.80 -9.35 5.08
CA ASN A 117 -1.29 -8.36 4.12
C ASN A 117 -1.42 -6.96 4.72
N LEU A 118 -1.10 -6.79 6.00
CA LEU A 118 -1.18 -5.51 6.67
C LEU A 118 0.15 -4.74 6.58
N ALA A 119 0.03 -3.43 6.42
CA ALA A 119 1.10 -2.46 6.56
C ALA A 119 0.53 -1.13 7.04
N ILE A 120 1.40 -0.13 7.19
CA ILE A 120 0.99 1.27 7.35
C ILE A 120 1.43 2.09 6.15
N LEU A 121 0.66 3.13 5.83
CA LEU A 121 0.98 4.06 4.75
C LEU A 121 0.59 5.49 5.17
N PRO A 122 1.38 6.51 4.79
CA PRO A 122 1.03 7.89 5.09
C PRO A 122 -0.36 8.26 4.56
N THR A 123 -1.23 8.70 5.46
CA THR A 123 -2.50 9.34 5.11
C THR A 123 -2.27 10.79 4.76
N THR A 124 -1.30 11.44 5.41
CA THR A 124 -0.74 12.71 4.94
C THR A 124 0.02 12.45 3.64
N GLY A 125 -0.31 13.19 2.58
CA GLY A 125 0.13 12.84 1.22
C GLY A 125 -0.86 11.93 0.46
N GLY A 126 -1.73 11.21 1.18
CA GLY A 126 -2.78 10.38 0.59
C GLY A 126 -2.25 9.27 -0.33
N LEU A 127 -1.14 8.63 0.05
CA LEU A 127 -0.52 7.58 -0.77
C LEU A 127 -1.44 6.38 -0.97
N ASN A 128 -2.31 6.08 -0.01
CA ASN A 128 -3.37 5.08 -0.15
C ASN A 128 -4.36 5.44 -1.27
N ASN A 129 -4.70 6.72 -1.40
CA ASN A 129 -5.54 7.21 -2.50
C ASN A 129 -4.80 7.16 -3.83
N VAL A 130 -3.49 7.42 -3.85
CA VAL A 130 -2.67 7.26 -5.07
C VAL A 130 -2.72 5.82 -5.53
N LYS A 131 -2.31 4.86 -4.68
CA LYS A 131 -2.32 3.42 -4.97
C LYS A 131 -3.68 2.95 -5.50
N GLY A 132 -4.76 3.34 -4.82
CA GLY A 132 -6.13 2.99 -5.22
C GLY A 132 -6.63 3.66 -6.50
N SER A 133 -5.90 4.67 -7.01
CA SER A 133 -6.27 5.45 -8.19
C SER A 133 -5.43 5.18 -9.43
N LEU A 134 -4.41 4.31 -9.32
CA LEU A 134 -3.56 3.94 -10.45
C LEU A 134 -4.30 3.04 -11.43
N TYR A 135 -4.08 3.27 -12.72
CA TYR A 135 -4.61 2.46 -13.82
C TYR A 135 -3.65 2.47 -15.02
N PHE A 136 -3.92 1.61 -16.00
CA PHE A 136 -3.18 1.57 -17.25
C PHE A 136 -3.96 2.28 -18.37
N ASP A 137 -3.30 3.18 -19.08
CA ASP A 137 -3.85 3.77 -20.31
C ASP A 137 -3.80 2.79 -21.49
N GLU A 138 -4.34 3.20 -22.64
CA GLU A 138 -4.39 2.39 -23.86
C GLU A 138 -3.00 2.00 -24.40
N ASN A 139 -1.97 2.74 -24.02
CA ASN A 139 -0.57 2.49 -24.39
C ASN A 139 0.16 1.64 -23.35
N GLY A 140 -0.54 1.17 -22.31
CA GLY A 140 0.05 0.38 -21.23
C GLY A 140 0.88 1.19 -20.23
N ASN A 141 0.75 2.52 -20.20
CA ASN A 141 1.44 3.34 -19.21
C ASN A 141 0.63 3.46 -17.92
N ILE A 142 1.32 3.52 -16.79
CA ILE A 142 0.70 3.77 -15.49
C ILE A 142 0.26 5.24 -15.42
N ARG A 143 -1.01 5.46 -15.12
CA ARG A 143 -1.63 6.78 -14.95
C ARG A 143 -2.35 6.88 -13.61
N TYR A 144 -2.53 8.11 -13.15
CA TYR A 144 -3.38 8.44 -12.00
C TYR A 144 -4.69 9.06 -12.49
N SER A 145 -5.80 8.70 -11.86
CA SER A 145 -7.08 9.39 -12.02
C SER A 145 -7.78 9.54 -10.67
N SER A 146 -8.11 10.77 -10.28
CA SER A 146 -8.94 11.03 -9.10
C SER A 146 -10.39 10.55 -9.27
N GLN A 147 -10.84 10.35 -10.51
CA GLN A 147 -12.14 9.80 -10.83
C GLN A 147 -12.08 8.28 -10.89
N LYS A 148 -13.14 7.63 -10.39
CA LYS A 148 -13.25 6.18 -10.41
C LYS A 148 -13.49 5.69 -11.84
N ILE A 149 -12.57 4.89 -12.37
CA ILE A 149 -12.71 4.24 -13.68
C ILE A 149 -13.01 2.76 -13.44
N SER A 150 -14.24 2.36 -13.73
CA SER A 150 -14.74 1.01 -13.47
C SER A 150 -13.84 -0.06 -14.08
N GLY A 151 -13.43 -1.04 -13.26
CA GLY A 151 -12.61 -2.17 -13.69
C GLY A 151 -11.13 -1.88 -13.97
N LYS A 152 -10.67 -0.62 -13.93
CA LYS A 152 -9.27 -0.27 -14.24
C LYS A 152 -8.40 -0.01 -13.01
N GLN A 153 -8.98 0.52 -11.94
CA GLN A 153 -8.27 0.87 -10.71
C GLN A 153 -8.28 -0.31 -9.73
N LEU A 154 -7.24 -1.13 -9.81
CA LEU A 154 -7.14 -2.41 -9.12
C LEU A 154 -6.39 -2.34 -7.78
N ASP A 155 -5.92 -1.16 -7.37
CA ASP A 155 -5.34 -0.93 -6.04
C ASP A 155 -4.22 -1.93 -5.67
N ARG A 156 -3.24 -2.06 -6.58
CA ARG A 156 -2.21 -3.10 -6.53
C ARG A 156 -0.91 -2.59 -5.90
N LEU A 157 -0.36 -3.34 -4.94
CA LEU A 157 0.95 -3.01 -4.32
C LEU A 157 2.08 -2.96 -5.35
N ASP A 158 2.12 -3.92 -6.27
CA ASP A 158 3.20 -4.05 -7.26
C ASP A 158 3.25 -2.84 -8.22
N THR A 159 2.10 -2.38 -8.72
CA THR A 159 1.98 -1.14 -9.51
C THR A 159 2.36 0.09 -8.67
N PHE A 160 2.03 0.11 -7.38
CA PHE A 160 2.48 1.19 -6.50
C PHE A 160 4.00 1.21 -6.34
N LEU A 161 4.64 0.06 -6.13
CA LEU A 161 6.11 -0.03 -6.06
C LEU A 161 6.78 0.38 -7.37
N ALA A 162 6.15 0.12 -8.53
CA ALA A 162 6.66 0.61 -9.81
C ALA A 162 6.72 2.15 -9.84
N ILE A 163 5.67 2.86 -9.41
CA ILE A 163 5.71 4.33 -9.38
C ILE A 163 6.61 4.90 -8.28
N VAL A 164 6.83 4.15 -7.18
CA VAL A 164 7.83 4.50 -6.17
C VAL A 164 9.23 4.41 -6.77
N LYS A 165 9.53 3.36 -7.54
CA LYS A 165 10.80 3.26 -8.27
C LYS A 165 10.97 4.42 -9.26
N ASP A 166 9.92 4.75 -10.03
CA ASP A 166 9.96 5.85 -10.99
C ASP A 166 10.22 7.21 -10.31
N TYR A 167 9.73 7.40 -9.09
CA TYR A 167 10.02 8.61 -8.32
C TYR A 167 11.51 8.74 -7.99
N PHE A 168 12.14 7.66 -7.50
CA PHE A 168 13.55 7.68 -7.11
C PHE A 168 14.51 7.66 -8.31
N ASP A 169 14.23 6.86 -9.35
CA ASP A 169 15.16 6.64 -10.46
C ASP A 169 14.92 7.60 -11.64
N GLU A 170 13.65 7.91 -11.92
CA GLU A 170 13.23 8.62 -13.15
C GLU A 170 12.68 10.03 -12.85
N LYS A 171 12.62 10.43 -11.57
CA LYS A 171 12.04 11.70 -11.08
C LYS A 171 10.58 11.90 -11.54
N SER A 172 9.81 10.82 -11.58
CA SER A 172 8.37 10.86 -11.89
C SER A 172 7.56 11.35 -10.71
N ASP A 173 6.75 12.40 -10.91
CA ASP A 173 5.86 12.94 -9.86
C ASP A 173 4.56 12.13 -9.67
N THR A 174 4.43 10.95 -10.28
CA THR A 174 3.17 10.18 -10.24
C THR A 174 2.75 9.85 -8.82
N ILE A 175 3.70 9.56 -7.93
CA ILE A 175 3.47 9.31 -6.50
C ILE A 175 2.86 10.52 -5.76
N LEU A 176 3.06 11.74 -6.26
CA LEU A 176 2.56 12.99 -5.69
C LEU A 176 1.17 13.38 -6.21
N SER A 177 0.61 12.62 -7.16
CA SER A 177 -0.57 13.03 -7.93
C SER A 177 -1.79 13.42 -7.08
N TYR A 178 -2.01 12.76 -5.95
CA TYR A 178 -3.15 13.07 -5.07
C TYR A 178 -3.01 14.43 -4.37
N THR A 179 -1.78 14.83 -4.07
CA THR A 179 -1.47 16.08 -3.37
C THR A 179 -0.95 17.20 -4.24
N LYS A 180 -0.73 16.97 -5.55
CA LYS A 180 -0.19 17.97 -6.45
C LYS A 180 -0.92 19.32 -6.35
N GLY A 181 -0.17 20.38 -6.08
CA GLY A 181 -0.65 21.74 -5.86
C GLY A 181 -1.33 21.99 -4.50
N LYS A 182 -1.25 21.06 -3.54
CA LYS A 182 -1.88 21.17 -2.21
C LYS A 182 -0.84 21.32 -1.10
N PRO A 183 -1.18 21.90 0.06
CA PRO A 183 -0.24 22.08 1.17
C PRO A 183 0.47 20.80 1.64
N ASN A 184 -0.19 19.65 1.52
CA ASN A 184 0.37 18.36 1.94
C ASN A 184 1.42 17.78 0.98
N GLU A 185 1.61 18.36 -0.21
CA GLU A 185 2.61 17.90 -1.17
C GLU A 185 4.02 17.99 -0.61
N GLN A 186 4.38 19.13 -0.02
CA GLN A 186 5.73 19.32 0.55
C GLN A 186 5.99 18.35 1.70
N TYR A 187 5.00 18.10 2.56
CA TYR A 187 5.14 17.13 3.65
C TYR A 187 5.34 15.70 3.13
N LEU A 188 4.70 15.35 2.00
CA LEU A 188 4.92 14.07 1.34
C LEU A 188 6.32 13.99 0.72
N ILE A 189 6.79 15.05 0.05
CA ILE A 189 8.16 15.12 -0.48
C ILE A 189 9.18 14.93 0.65
N ASN A 190 9.06 15.69 1.74
CA ASN A 190 9.96 15.61 2.89
C ASN A 190 9.95 14.21 3.54
N PHE A 191 8.82 13.49 3.47
CA PHE A 191 8.75 12.08 3.87
C PHE A 191 9.47 11.15 2.89
N LEU A 192 9.26 11.32 1.59
CA LEU A 192 9.91 10.50 0.56
C LEU A 192 11.43 10.70 0.51
N GLU A 193 11.93 11.89 0.87
CA GLU A 193 13.36 12.19 1.02
C GLU A 193 14.02 11.45 2.20
N LYS A 194 13.25 10.74 3.04
CA LYS A 194 13.80 9.88 4.11
C LYS A 194 14.24 8.50 3.62
N PHE A 195 14.08 8.24 2.32
CA PHE A 195 14.45 6.98 1.68
C PHE A 195 15.47 7.21 0.58
N ASP A 196 16.41 6.28 0.45
CA ASP A 196 17.46 6.38 -0.56
C ASP A 196 16.97 5.92 -1.95
N ASN A 197 16.07 4.94 -1.99
CA ASN A 197 15.56 4.31 -3.21
C ASN A 197 14.34 3.41 -2.89
N VAL A 198 13.80 2.75 -3.92
CA VAL A 198 12.66 1.82 -3.79
C VAL A 198 12.92 0.65 -2.85
N TYR A 199 14.16 0.14 -2.76
CA TYR A 199 14.48 -0.99 -1.88
C TYR A 199 14.42 -0.57 -0.41
N ASP A 200 15.00 0.59 -0.10
CA ASP A 200 14.96 1.18 1.24
C ASP A 200 13.51 1.53 1.64
N PHE A 201 12.71 2.06 0.70
CA PHE A 201 11.28 2.27 0.91
C PHE A 201 10.55 0.95 1.21
N ALA A 202 10.76 -0.09 0.41
CA ALA A 202 10.11 -1.39 0.58
C ALA A 202 10.51 -2.08 1.90
N GLU A 203 11.78 -1.96 2.31
CA GLU A 203 12.27 -2.49 3.58
C GLU A 203 11.61 -1.77 4.76
N LYS A 204 11.69 -0.44 4.81
CA LYS A 204 11.17 0.36 5.93
C LYS A 204 9.64 0.35 6.03
N MET A 205 8.92 0.39 4.90
CA MET A 205 7.45 0.46 4.89
C MET A 205 6.79 -0.91 4.89
N TYR A 206 7.37 -1.87 4.17
CA TYR A 206 6.76 -3.18 3.93
C TYR A 206 7.58 -4.34 4.51
N ARG A 207 8.65 -4.08 5.27
CA ARG A 207 9.54 -5.12 5.81
C ARG A 207 10.02 -6.08 4.73
N LEU A 208 10.21 -5.58 3.51
CA LEU A 208 10.62 -6.36 2.36
C LEU A 208 12.04 -5.96 1.97
N ASN A 209 13.02 -6.83 2.23
CA ASN A 209 14.44 -6.57 1.97
C ASN A 209 15.05 -7.48 0.88
N ASP A 210 14.24 -8.33 0.24
CA ASP A 210 14.66 -9.12 -0.92
C ASP A 210 14.60 -8.26 -2.19
N LYS A 211 15.76 -7.73 -2.60
CA LYS A 211 15.90 -6.89 -3.79
C LYS A 211 15.44 -7.59 -5.07
N VAL A 212 15.72 -8.88 -5.23
CA VAL A 212 15.32 -9.65 -6.41
C VAL A 212 13.79 -9.76 -6.47
N PHE A 213 13.16 -10.01 -5.33
CA PHE A 213 11.70 -10.04 -5.26
C PHE A 213 11.07 -8.66 -5.44
N ILE A 214 11.69 -7.58 -4.94
CA ILE A 214 11.26 -6.20 -5.19
C ILE A 214 11.29 -5.89 -6.70
N ASP A 215 12.38 -6.24 -7.38
CA ASP A 215 12.49 -6.06 -8.84
C ASP A 215 11.41 -6.84 -9.58
N LYS A 216 11.15 -8.09 -9.17
CA LYS A 216 10.07 -8.91 -9.73
C LYS A 216 8.70 -8.25 -9.53
N MET A 217 8.42 -7.68 -8.35
CA MET A 217 7.19 -6.96 -8.11
C MET A 217 7.09 -5.71 -8.99
N VAL A 218 8.14 -4.91 -9.10
CA VAL A 218 8.14 -3.72 -9.97
C VAL A 218 7.90 -4.10 -11.42
N GLN A 219 8.61 -5.11 -11.93
CA GLN A 219 8.42 -5.62 -13.30
C GLN A 219 7.00 -6.12 -13.54
N ASN A 220 6.37 -6.78 -12.55
CA ASN A 220 4.96 -7.18 -12.64
C ASN A 220 4.01 -5.99 -12.57
N GLY A 221 4.32 -5.01 -11.72
CA GLY A 221 3.59 -3.78 -11.50
C GLY A 221 3.51 -2.87 -12.71
N ARG A 222 4.44 -3.02 -13.67
CA ARG A 222 4.43 -2.36 -14.99
C ARG A 222 3.57 -3.07 -16.04
N LYS A 223 2.98 -4.23 -15.73
CA LYS A 223 2.13 -4.98 -16.66
C LYS A 223 0.65 -4.79 -16.30
N PRO A 224 -0.22 -4.43 -17.26
CA PRO A 224 -1.66 -4.43 -17.04
C PRO A 224 -2.16 -5.85 -16.75
N ILE A 225 -3.39 -5.95 -16.22
CA ILE A 225 -4.12 -7.22 -16.08
C ILE A 225 -5.23 -7.20 -17.12
N MET A 226 -5.05 -7.97 -18.19
CA MET A 226 -5.91 -7.99 -19.37
C MET A 226 -6.60 -9.35 -19.55
N ASP A 227 -5.94 -10.43 -19.13
CA ASP A 227 -6.43 -11.80 -19.29
C ASP A 227 -6.27 -12.66 -18.02
N ALA A 228 -6.63 -13.95 -18.13
CA ALA A 228 -6.57 -14.89 -17.02
C ALA A 228 -5.14 -15.18 -16.56
N ASP A 229 -4.17 -15.20 -17.47
CA ASP A 229 -2.76 -15.47 -17.16
C ASP A 229 -2.16 -14.31 -16.35
N ASP A 230 -2.58 -13.08 -16.65
CA ASP A 230 -2.23 -11.91 -15.86
C ASP A 230 -2.79 -11.98 -14.43
N VAL A 231 -4.05 -12.44 -14.29
CA VAL A 231 -4.67 -12.64 -12.97
C VAL A 231 -3.93 -13.71 -12.19
N GLU A 232 -3.61 -14.84 -12.82
CA GLU A 232 -2.83 -15.90 -12.21
C GLU A 232 -1.46 -15.40 -11.75
N ARG A 233 -0.73 -14.70 -12.62
CA ARG A 233 0.57 -14.09 -12.33
C ARG A 233 0.49 -13.17 -11.11
N TYR A 234 -0.52 -12.30 -11.06
CA TYR A 234 -0.72 -11.38 -9.93
C TYR A 234 -1.03 -12.13 -8.62
N CYS A 235 -1.89 -13.16 -8.67
CA CYS A 235 -2.21 -13.97 -7.49
C CYS A 235 -0.99 -14.74 -6.97
N ARG A 236 -0.18 -15.33 -7.86
CA ARG A 236 1.06 -16.03 -7.49
C ARG A 236 2.07 -15.09 -6.83
N LEU A 237 2.21 -13.87 -7.37
CA LEU A 237 3.08 -12.84 -6.80
C LEU A 237 2.65 -12.46 -5.38
N ALA A 238 1.35 -12.26 -5.14
CA ALA A 238 0.83 -11.95 -3.81
C ALA A 238 1.09 -13.08 -2.81
N LYS A 239 0.91 -14.34 -3.21
CA LYS A 239 1.21 -15.50 -2.36
C LYS A 239 2.68 -15.61 -2.00
N GLU A 240 3.58 -15.31 -2.93
CA GLU A 240 5.02 -15.26 -2.66
C GLU A 240 5.35 -14.15 -1.65
N PHE A 241 4.75 -12.96 -1.80
CA PHE A 241 4.89 -11.88 -0.83
C PHE A 241 4.42 -12.30 0.57
N TRP A 242 3.24 -12.92 0.69
CA TRP A 242 2.73 -13.35 1.99
C TRP A 242 3.56 -14.47 2.61
N LYS A 243 4.10 -15.39 1.81
CA LYS A 243 5.05 -16.42 2.29
C LYS A 243 6.34 -15.79 2.81
N PHE A 244 6.87 -14.80 2.08
CA PHE A 244 8.03 -14.03 2.54
C PHE A 244 7.75 -13.38 3.89
N LYS A 245 6.61 -12.68 4.04
CA LYS A 245 6.18 -12.07 5.31
C LYS A 245 6.03 -13.08 6.45
N GLN A 246 5.57 -14.31 6.19
CA GLN A 246 5.47 -15.35 7.20
C GLN A 246 6.83 -15.79 7.74
N SER A 247 7.87 -15.78 6.90
CA SER A 247 9.23 -16.17 7.31
C SER A 247 9.95 -15.13 8.18
N LEU A 248 9.40 -13.92 8.32
CA LEU A 248 9.94 -12.86 9.16
C LEU A 248 9.44 -12.87 10.61
N ASN A 249 8.45 -13.73 10.91
CA ASN A 249 7.79 -13.84 12.21
C ASN A 249 8.27 -15.05 13.01
#